data_AF-A0A7C2CYM9-F1
#
_entry.id   AF-A0A7C2CYM9-F1
#
_cell.length_a   1.000
_cell.length_b   1.000
_cell.length_c   1.000
_cell.angle_alpha   90.00
_cell.angle_beta   90.00
_cell.angle_gamma   90.00
#
_symmetry.space_group_name_H-M   'P 1'
#
loop_
_entity.id
_entity.type
_entity.pdbx_description
1 polymer ?
#
loop_
_entity_poly.entity_id
_entity_poly.type
_entity_poly.pdbx_seq_one_letter_code
_entity_poly.pdbx_strand_id
1 'polypeptide(L)'
;MGVCERSKGTSRFFLFGMGNRRKLTYQAGKLMDAFTGEILRRWEVISEAIEPAEYCVRLQTANDREVTILEDEEGVWLMEGEERIPLSLSPLRLPHFEGHPYACDLRILHHEVLINIVDGRPLPNLFVYRRPWLRDAAMMAMVLEKTGNLGLLEGWVMRLCDPFDRNNNGIPEPDNLGQALYLISLFADASHPLVAKVLAAVPEFQRGRHICGLTDFAEHPVYQTKWLKYGLQRLDLPDPFVIPEVPDSYSALFWMAYRDAHVLCPKFSPEMAARYPYLAWAEAHFYGDEPPMHLKGNNYPLSWEAQASQADYEGMRTLGDEWVTNRIAAPHAWHAAEMFLYLLERRNPSVDGCR
;
A
#
# COMPACT_ATOMS: atom_id res chain seq x y z
N MET A 1 22.25 13.69 7.85
CA MET A 1 22.05 13.78 9.31
C MET A 1 20.95 14.79 9.57
N GLY A 2 19.84 14.30 10.11
CA GLY A 2 18.60 15.03 10.34
C GLY A 2 17.58 14.03 10.86
N VAL A 3 17.91 13.43 12.02
CA VAL A 3 16.99 12.56 12.73
C VAL A 3 15.88 13.46 13.24
N CYS A 4 14.69 13.34 12.66
CA CYS A 4 13.49 13.86 13.30
C CYS A 4 13.31 13.04 14.58
N GLU A 5 13.87 13.53 15.69
CA GLU A 5 13.45 13.11 17.02
C GLU A 5 11.93 13.33 17.05
N ARG A 6 11.16 12.25 17.11
CA ARG A 6 9.71 12.33 17.29
C ARG A 6 9.47 13.24 18.49
N SER A 7 8.81 14.36 18.24
CA SER A 7 8.34 15.27 19.29
C SER A 7 7.59 14.46 20.34
N LYS A 8 7.90 14.71 21.62
CA LYS A 8 7.09 14.24 22.76
C LYS A 8 5.64 14.70 22.54
N GLY A 9 4.77 13.86 21.98
CA GLY A 9 3.39 14.26 21.68
C GLY A 9 2.53 13.22 20.97
N THR A 10 3.09 12.36 20.11
CA THR A 10 2.29 11.34 19.41
C THR A 10 2.02 10.14 20.32
N SER A 11 0.79 9.98 20.81
CA SER A 11 0.36 8.77 21.51
C SER A 11 0.47 7.55 20.58
N ARG A 12 1.12 6.48 21.03
CA ARG A 12 1.23 5.24 20.25
C ARG A 12 -0.17 4.66 20.00
N PHE A 13 -0.39 4.16 18.79
CA PHE A 13 -1.62 3.49 18.39
C PHE A 13 -1.31 2.21 17.62
N PHE A 14 -2.32 1.35 17.47
CA PHE A 14 -2.28 0.21 16.57
C PHE A 14 -3.64 0.05 15.87
N LEU A 15 -3.62 -0.27 14.58
CA LEU A 15 -4.84 -0.50 13.81
C LEU A 15 -5.11 -1.99 13.70
N PHE A 16 -6.37 -2.37 13.90
CA PHE A 16 -6.87 -3.71 13.65
C PHE A 16 -7.93 -3.69 12.56
N GLY A 17 -8.17 -4.83 11.94
CA GLY A 17 -9.19 -5.02 10.92
C GLY A 17 -8.61 -5.13 9.52
N MET A 18 -7.56 -5.92 9.35
CA MET A 18 -7.00 -6.29 8.05
C MET A 18 -8.06 -6.85 7.10
N GLY A 19 -7.97 -6.52 5.80
CA GLY A 19 -8.92 -6.96 4.78
C GLY A 19 -10.31 -6.34 4.99
N ASN A 20 -11.39 -7.12 4.86
CA ASN A 20 -12.77 -6.61 4.94
C ASN A 20 -13.35 -6.59 6.36
N ARG A 21 -12.50 -6.71 7.38
CA ARG A 21 -12.89 -6.66 8.79
C ARG A 21 -13.25 -5.23 9.22
N ARG A 22 -14.00 -5.13 10.33
CA ARG A 22 -14.25 -3.84 11.01
C ARG A 22 -12.91 -3.19 11.35
N LYS A 23 -12.75 -1.93 10.95
CA LYS A 23 -11.54 -1.15 11.22
C LYS A 23 -11.61 -0.63 12.66
N LEU A 24 -10.59 -0.94 13.45
CA LEU A 24 -10.50 -0.56 14.85
C LEU A 24 -9.16 0.10 15.13
N THR A 25 -9.17 1.02 16.09
CA THR A 25 -7.97 1.69 16.57
C THR A 25 -7.82 1.43 18.06
N TYR A 26 -6.68 0.86 18.45
CA TYR A 26 -6.22 0.92 19.83
C TYR A 26 -5.37 2.16 20.04
N GLN A 27 -5.66 2.95 21.07
CA GLN A 27 -4.83 4.09 21.49
C GLN A 27 -5.02 4.40 22.98
N ALA A 28 -3.92 4.44 23.73
CA ALA A 28 -3.88 4.86 25.14
C ALA A 28 -5.01 4.27 26.01
N GLY A 29 -5.12 2.93 26.03
CA GLY A 29 -6.13 2.22 26.80
C GLY A 29 -7.57 2.31 26.26
N LYS A 30 -7.78 2.78 25.03
CA LYS A 30 -9.09 2.78 24.36
C LYS A 30 -9.03 1.90 23.13
N LEU A 31 -10.08 1.11 22.93
CA LEU A 31 -10.37 0.45 21.66
C LEU A 31 -11.57 1.14 21.03
N MET A 32 -11.38 1.65 19.81
CA MET A 32 -12.33 2.52 19.13
C MET A 32 -12.62 2.01 17.73
N ASP A 33 -13.81 2.29 17.23
CA ASP A 33 -14.08 2.19 15.80
C ASP A 33 -13.25 3.23 15.02
N ALA A 34 -12.51 2.80 14.02
CA ALA A 34 -11.52 3.66 13.36
C ALA A 34 -12.16 4.81 12.57
N PHE A 35 -13.37 4.63 12.04
CA PHE A 35 -14.00 5.66 11.21
C PHE A 35 -14.86 6.64 12.01
N THR A 36 -15.54 6.14 13.05
CA THR A 36 -16.46 6.95 13.84
C THR A 36 -15.83 7.52 15.11
N GLY A 37 -14.72 6.95 15.57
CA GLY A 37 -14.12 7.27 16.88
C GLY A 37 -14.95 6.76 18.07
N GLU A 38 -16.01 5.98 17.82
CA GLU A 38 -16.82 5.39 18.88
C GLU A 38 -15.96 4.49 19.78
N ILE A 39 -15.98 4.75 21.08
CA ILE A 39 -15.22 3.97 22.06
C ILE A 39 -16.00 2.68 22.37
N LEU A 40 -15.44 1.54 21.95
CA LEU A 40 -16.02 0.22 22.18
C LEU A 40 -15.64 -0.35 23.54
N ARG A 41 -14.40 -0.09 23.98
CA ARG A 41 -13.86 -0.49 25.28
C ARG A 41 -12.85 0.53 25.78
N ARG A 42 -12.71 0.60 27.10
CA ARG A 42 -11.74 1.45 27.79
C ARG A 42 -11.19 0.72 29.00
N TRP A 43 -9.90 0.84 29.21
CA TRP A 43 -9.19 0.28 30.34
C TRP A 43 -8.37 1.37 31.05
N GLU A 44 -8.25 1.23 32.36
CA GLU A 44 -7.24 1.96 33.13
C GLU A 44 -5.93 1.17 33.04
N VAL A 45 -5.03 1.63 32.18
CA VAL A 45 -3.80 0.92 31.80
C VAL A 45 -2.64 1.31 32.72
N ILE A 46 -1.98 0.31 33.31
CA ILE A 46 -0.69 0.45 34.01
C ILE A 46 0.46 0.39 33.00
N SER A 47 0.41 -0.59 32.10
CA SER A 47 1.40 -0.75 31.03
C SER A 47 0.76 -1.34 29.77
N GLU A 48 1.32 -0.97 28.62
CA GLU A 48 0.92 -1.46 27.31
C GLU A 48 2.15 -1.93 26.51
N ALA A 49 1.98 -3.02 25.77
CA ALA A 49 2.91 -3.49 24.76
C ALA A 49 2.16 -3.59 23.43
N ILE A 50 2.61 -2.81 22.45
CA ILE A 50 2.14 -2.89 21.06
C ILE A 50 3.22 -3.64 20.28
N GLU A 51 2.84 -4.78 19.71
CA GLU A 51 3.69 -5.72 18.98
C GLU A 51 3.21 -5.84 17.53
N PRO A 52 3.57 -4.89 16.64
CA PRO A 52 2.99 -4.80 15.29
C PRO A 52 3.20 -6.04 14.43
N ALA A 53 4.37 -6.67 14.52
CA ALA A 53 4.69 -7.89 13.76
C ALA A 53 3.93 -9.13 14.26
N GLU A 54 3.36 -9.08 15.46
CA GLU A 54 2.52 -10.13 16.03
C GLU A 54 1.02 -9.75 15.99
N TYR A 55 0.68 -8.62 15.36
CA TYR A 55 -0.67 -8.06 15.27
C TYR A 55 -1.38 -8.02 16.63
N CYS A 56 -0.65 -7.61 17.67
CA CYS A 56 -1.04 -7.80 19.06
C CYS A 56 -0.84 -6.53 19.90
N VAL A 57 -1.79 -6.29 20.79
CA VAL A 57 -1.69 -5.31 21.88
C VAL A 57 -1.98 -6.00 23.20
N ARG A 58 -1.04 -5.94 24.14
CA ARG A 58 -1.16 -6.50 25.50
C ARG A 58 -1.17 -5.39 26.53
N LEU A 59 -2.10 -5.47 27.48
CA LEU A 59 -2.31 -4.46 28.52
C LEU A 59 -2.25 -5.11 29.89
N GLN A 60 -1.55 -4.46 30.82
CA GLN A 60 -1.76 -4.65 32.25
C GLN A 60 -2.69 -3.54 32.74
N THR A 61 -3.79 -3.91 33.39
CA THR A 61 -4.78 -2.94 33.89
C THR A 61 -4.65 -2.70 35.40
N ALA A 62 -5.22 -1.60 35.88
CA ALA A 62 -5.23 -1.21 37.31
C ALA A 62 -5.90 -2.25 38.23
N ASN A 63 -6.76 -3.11 37.68
CA ASN A 63 -7.47 -4.16 38.42
C ASN A 63 -6.76 -5.52 38.37
N ASP A 64 -5.46 -5.54 38.08
CA ASP A 64 -4.64 -6.75 37.88
C ASP A 64 -5.18 -7.71 36.80
N ARG A 65 -5.94 -7.19 35.83
CA ARG A 65 -6.37 -7.98 34.66
C ARG A 65 -5.41 -7.78 33.51
N GLU A 66 -5.00 -8.90 32.92
CA GLU A 66 -4.37 -8.92 31.61
C GLU A 66 -5.44 -8.84 30.51
N VAL A 67 -5.23 -7.95 29.55
CA VAL A 67 -6.07 -7.81 28.37
C VAL A 67 -5.20 -7.96 27.13
N THR A 68 -5.62 -8.80 26.18
CA THR A 68 -4.94 -8.92 24.89
C THR A 68 -5.93 -8.67 23.76
N ILE A 69 -5.56 -7.77 22.83
CA ILE A 69 -6.24 -7.59 21.56
C ILE A 69 -5.33 -8.19 20.49
N LEU A 70 -5.82 -9.20 19.78
CA LEU A 70 -5.06 -9.98 18.81
C LEU A 70 -5.81 -10.04 17.49
N GLU A 71 -5.09 -9.94 16.37
CA GLU A 71 -5.65 -10.22 15.05
C GLU A 71 -4.92 -11.38 14.37
N ASP A 72 -5.68 -12.43 14.02
CA ASP A 72 -5.16 -13.64 13.38
C ASP A 72 -5.83 -13.88 12.01
N GLU A 73 -5.64 -15.06 11.43
CA GLU A 73 -6.23 -15.42 10.12
C GLU A 73 -7.76 -15.50 10.15
N GLU A 74 -8.40 -15.66 11.30
CA GLU A 74 -9.86 -15.79 11.44
C GLU A 74 -10.54 -14.45 11.73
N GLY A 75 -9.94 -13.63 12.59
CA GLY A 75 -10.56 -12.38 13.02
C GLY A 75 -9.73 -11.51 13.95
N VAL A 76 -10.40 -10.48 14.48
CA VAL A 76 -9.92 -9.65 15.58
C VAL A 76 -10.58 -10.14 16.86
N TRP A 77 -9.76 -10.37 17.89
CA TRP A 77 -10.15 -10.96 19.16
C TRP A 77 -9.80 -10.04 20.31
N LEU A 78 -10.70 -9.99 21.29
CA LEU A 78 -10.43 -9.44 22.62
C LEU A 78 -10.39 -10.60 23.60
N MET A 79 -9.28 -10.72 24.33
CA MET A 79 -9.07 -11.69 25.40
C MET A 79 -9.00 -10.92 26.72
N GLU A 80 -9.93 -11.19 27.64
CA GLU A 80 -9.96 -10.61 28.98
C GLU A 80 -10.27 -11.73 29.99
N GLY A 81 -9.29 -12.07 30.83
CA GLY A 81 -9.38 -13.26 31.69
C GLY A 81 -9.51 -14.55 30.86
N GLU A 82 -10.54 -15.35 31.12
CA GLU A 82 -10.83 -16.59 30.39
C GLU A 82 -11.72 -16.36 29.14
N GLU A 83 -12.25 -15.14 28.95
CA GLU A 83 -13.14 -14.86 27.83
C GLU A 83 -12.37 -14.51 26.56
N ARG A 84 -12.75 -15.14 25.44
CA ARG A 84 -12.31 -14.78 24.08
C ARG A 84 -13.50 -14.27 23.28
N ILE A 85 -13.51 -12.97 23.01
CA ILE A 85 -14.62 -12.27 22.36
C ILE A 85 -14.24 -11.92 20.91
N PRO A 86 -15.01 -12.37 19.90
CA PRO A 86 -14.80 -11.94 18.52
C PRO A 86 -15.27 -10.50 18.36
N LEU A 87 -14.39 -9.63 17.86
CA LEU A 87 -14.70 -8.22 17.54
C LEU A 87 -15.05 -8.05 16.05
N SER A 88 -14.44 -8.85 15.19
CA SER A 88 -14.72 -8.92 13.75
C SER A 88 -14.20 -10.22 13.18
N LEU A 89 -14.97 -10.88 12.32
CA LEU A 89 -14.61 -12.15 11.69
C LEU A 89 -14.57 -11.99 10.17
N SER A 90 -13.48 -12.40 9.56
CA SER A 90 -13.35 -12.55 8.10
C SER A 90 -12.02 -13.25 7.84
N PRO A 91 -12.00 -14.41 7.19
CA PRO A 91 -10.77 -15.14 6.95
C PRO A 91 -9.83 -14.39 6.00
N LEU A 92 -8.53 -14.52 6.23
CA LEU A 92 -7.45 -14.04 5.36
C LEU A 92 -6.19 -14.89 5.60
N ARG A 93 -5.13 -14.70 4.81
CA ARG A 93 -3.84 -15.39 4.99
C ARG A 93 -2.81 -14.44 5.58
N LEU A 94 -2.10 -14.87 6.63
CA LEU A 94 -1.04 -14.12 7.32
C LEU A 94 0.26 -14.94 7.36
N PRO A 95 1.04 -14.95 6.26
CA PRO A 95 2.33 -15.63 6.26
C PRO A 95 3.27 -15.04 7.32
N HIS A 96 3.99 -15.92 8.02
CA HIS A 96 4.94 -15.53 9.07
C HIS A 96 6.34 -15.23 8.52
N PHE A 97 6.59 -15.56 7.25
CA PHE A 97 7.89 -15.39 6.57
C PHE A 97 9.06 -16.04 7.33
N GLU A 98 8.84 -17.25 7.87
CA GLU A 98 9.86 -17.98 8.65
C GLU A 98 11.20 -18.08 7.90
N GLY A 99 12.29 -17.77 8.59
CA GLY A 99 13.65 -17.80 8.04
C GLY A 99 14.02 -16.61 7.14
N HIS A 100 13.11 -15.68 6.87
CA HIS A 100 13.41 -14.47 6.10
C HIS A 100 14.10 -13.41 6.97
N PRO A 101 15.18 -12.74 6.52
CA PRO A 101 15.89 -11.73 7.32
C PRO A 101 15.01 -10.52 7.71
N TYR A 102 13.99 -10.26 6.89
CA TYR A 102 13.02 -9.17 7.10
C TYR A 102 11.64 -9.66 7.56
N ALA A 103 11.53 -10.84 8.21
CA ALA A 103 10.23 -11.43 8.55
C ALA A 103 9.31 -10.49 9.35
N CYS A 104 9.86 -9.76 10.35
CA CYS A 104 9.08 -8.80 11.12
C CYS A 104 8.60 -7.62 10.27
N ASP A 105 9.48 -7.04 9.46
CA ASP A 105 9.12 -5.91 8.60
C ASP A 105 8.08 -6.33 7.54
N LEU A 106 8.24 -7.51 6.94
CA LEU A 106 7.28 -8.06 5.98
C LEU A 106 5.89 -8.26 6.58
N ARG A 107 5.79 -8.72 7.83
CA ARG A 107 4.50 -8.83 8.55
C ARG A 107 3.85 -7.46 8.75
N ILE A 108 4.62 -6.46 9.20
CA ILE A 108 4.10 -5.10 9.40
C ILE A 108 3.66 -4.47 8.07
N LEU A 109 4.46 -4.58 7.02
CA LEU A 109 4.13 -4.03 5.71
C LEU A 109 2.92 -4.75 5.08
N HIS A 110 2.80 -6.06 5.28
CA HIS A 110 1.63 -6.81 4.85
C HIS A 110 0.36 -6.35 5.57
N HIS A 111 0.43 -6.13 6.89
CA HIS A 111 -0.64 -5.48 7.65
C HIS A 111 -1.01 -4.13 7.07
N GLU A 112 -0.02 -3.29 6.76
CA GLU A 112 -0.25 -1.94 6.23
C GLU A 112 -0.86 -1.92 4.83
N VAL A 113 -0.64 -2.97 4.02
CA VAL A 113 -1.40 -3.19 2.78
C VAL A 113 -2.83 -3.63 3.11
N LEU A 114 -3.01 -4.62 3.98
CA LEU A 114 -4.33 -5.20 4.27
C LEU A 114 -5.28 -4.24 5.00
N ILE A 115 -4.79 -3.42 5.93
CA ILE A 115 -5.60 -2.48 6.71
C ILE A 115 -6.23 -1.39 5.84
N ASN A 116 -5.61 -1.11 4.69
CA ASN A 116 -6.07 -0.14 3.72
C ASN A 116 -7.12 -0.69 2.72
N ILE A 117 -7.54 -1.95 2.89
CA ILE A 117 -8.67 -2.52 2.15
C ILE A 117 -9.96 -2.21 2.92
N VAL A 118 -10.89 -1.48 2.30
CA VAL A 118 -12.17 -1.08 2.90
C VAL A 118 -13.32 -1.51 1.99
N ASP A 119 -14.14 -2.46 2.44
CA ASP A 119 -15.24 -3.04 1.65
C ASP A 119 -14.80 -3.59 0.28
N GLY A 120 -13.67 -4.27 0.26
CA GLY A 120 -13.03 -4.83 -0.94
C GLY A 120 -12.33 -3.80 -1.82
N ARG A 121 -12.26 -2.53 -1.39
CA ARG A 121 -11.64 -1.44 -2.14
C ARG A 121 -10.21 -1.19 -1.63
N PRO A 122 -9.18 -1.26 -2.49
CA PRO A 122 -7.80 -0.99 -2.12
C PRO A 122 -7.55 0.53 -2.09
N LEU A 123 -7.63 1.15 -0.92
CA LEU A 123 -7.42 2.60 -0.78
C LEU A 123 -5.93 2.91 -0.57
N PRO A 124 -5.40 4.06 -1.02
CA PRO A 124 -4.04 4.46 -0.68
C PRO A 124 -3.85 4.63 0.84
N ASN A 125 -4.85 5.18 1.52
CA ASN A 125 -4.96 5.22 2.97
C ASN A 125 -6.44 5.25 3.38
N LEU A 126 -6.83 4.43 4.37
CA LEU A 126 -8.21 4.28 4.81
C LEU A 126 -8.87 5.55 5.37
N PHE A 127 -8.10 6.50 5.88
CA PHE A 127 -8.61 7.70 6.54
C PHE A 127 -8.77 8.89 5.59
N VAL A 128 -7.80 9.10 4.69
CA VAL A 128 -7.72 10.35 3.90
C VAL A 128 -8.19 10.21 2.46
N TYR A 129 -8.38 8.98 1.97
CA TYR A 129 -8.86 8.72 0.61
C TYR A 129 -10.19 7.97 0.61
N ARG A 130 -11.12 8.39 -0.23
CA ARG A 130 -12.47 7.77 -0.34
C ARG A 130 -12.61 6.80 -1.50
N ARG A 131 -11.65 6.79 -2.43
CA ARG A 131 -11.68 6.00 -3.66
C ARG A 131 -10.31 5.35 -3.91
N PRO A 132 -10.29 4.12 -4.44
CA PRO A 132 -9.06 3.49 -4.92
C PRO A 132 -8.41 4.31 -6.04
N TRP A 133 -7.08 4.33 -6.04
CA TRP A 133 -6.28 4.73 -7.19
C TRP A 133 -5.80 3.47 -7.90
N LEU A 134 -5.88 3.41 -9.22
CA LEU A 134 -5.53 2.21 -9.99
C LEU A 134 -4.05 1.84 -9.82
N ARG A 135 -3.19 2.86 -9.67
CA ARG A 135 -1.76 2.72 -9.42
C ARG A 135 -1.48 2.04 -8.08
N ASP A 136 -2.03 2.58 -6.99
CA ASP A 136 -1.94 1.97 -5.65
C ASP A 136 -2.55 0.58 -5.63
N ALA A 137 -3.73 0.41 -6.23
CA ALA A 137 -4.42 -0.87 -6.30
C ALA A 137 -3.58 -1.95 -7.02
N ALA A 138 -2.92 -1.59 -8.12
CA ALA A 138 -2.05 -2.51 -8.85
C ALA A 138 -0.86 -2.97 -7.98
N MET A 139 -0.23 -2.05 -7.25
CA MET A 139 0.88 -2.38 -6.35
C MET A 139 0.43 -3.23 -5.16
N MET A 140 -0.72 -2.91 -4.56
CA MET A 140 -1.33 -3.75 -3.53
C MET A 140 -1.65 -5.15 -4.07
N ALA A 141 -2.20 -5.26 -5.29
CA ALA A 141 -2.56 -6.53 -5.89
C ALA A 141 -1.34 -7.46 -6.06
N MET A 142 -0.17 -6.92 -6.41
CA MET A 142 1.08 -7.71 -6.46
C MET A 142 1.45 -8.31 -5.10
N VAL A 143 1.26 -7.58 -4.00
CA VAL A 143 1.46 -8.12 -2.64
C VAL A 143 0.42 -9.18 -2.29
N LEU A 144 -0.85 -8.92 -2.61
CA LEU A 144 -1.94 -9.84 -2.33
C LEU A 144 -1.81 -11.14 -3.13
N GLU A 145 -1.27 -11.10 -4.35
CA GLU A 145 -0.92 -12.29 -5.14
C GLU A 145 0.13 -13.14 -4.42
N LYS A 146 1.23 -12.52 -4.00
CA LYS A 146 2.33 -13.23 -3.31
C LYS A 146 1.95 -13.77 -1.93
N THR A 147 0.92 -13.20 -1.29
CA THR A 147 0.46 -13.61 0.05
C THR A 147 -0.81 -14.46 0.03
N GLY A 148 -1.41 -14.70 -1.13
CA GLY A 148 -2.62 -15.51 -1.29
C GLY A 148 -3.90 -14.82 -0.80
N ASN A 149 -3.97 -13.48 -0.92
CA ASN A 149 -5.08 -12.64 -0.49
C ASN A 149 -5.80 -11.91 -1.66
N LEU A 150 -5.54 -12.27 -2.93
CA LEU A 150 -6.15 -11.60 -4.10
C LEU A 150 -7.69 -11.56 -4.07
N GLY A 151 -8.33 -12.60 -3.54
CA GLY A 151 -9.80 -12.67 -3.46
C GLY A 151 -10.46 -11.50 -2.72
N LEU A 152 -9.70 -10.75 -1.90
CA LEU A 152 -10.18 -9.53 -1.25
C LEU A 152 -10.58 -8.43 -2.25
N LEU A 153 -9.97 -8.39 -3.44
CA LEU A 153 -10.18 -7.35 -4.44
C LEU A 153 -11.12 -7.77 -5.58
N GLU A 154 -11.42 -9.06 -5.72
CA GLU A 154 -12.16 -9.62 -6.87
C GLU A 154 -13.46 -8.86 -7.15
N GLY A 155 -14.29 -8.71 -6.12
CA GLY A 155 -15.58 -8.03 -6.27
C GLY A 155 -15.46 -6.58 -6.74
N TRP A 156 -14.41 -5.86 -6.32
CA TRP A 156 -14.17 -4.49 -6.77
C TRP A 156 -13.66 -4.46 -8.22
N VAL A 157 -12.66 -5.29 -8.55
CA VAL A 157 -12.09 -5.35 -9.91
C VAL A 157 -13.16 -5.71 -10.94
N MET A 158 -13.98 -6.72 -10.66
CA MET A 158 -15.04 -7.18 -11.56
C MET A 158 -16.17 -6.16 -11.77
N ARG A 159 -16.20 -5.08 -10.97
CA ARG A 159 -17.15 -3.97 -11.12
C ARG A 159 -16.53 -2.72 -11.75
N LEU A 160 -15.23 -2.73 -12.08
CA LEU A 160 -14.60 -1.62 -12.77
C LEU A 160 -15.27 -1.39 -14.13
N CYS A 161 -15.70 -0.16 -14.39
CA CYS A 161 -16.46 0.18 -15.59
C CYS A 161 -15.95 1.43 -16.32
N ASP A 162 -14.97 2.13 -15.75
CA ASP A 162 -14.27 3.29 -16.32
C ASP A 162 -12.76 2.96 -16.39
N PRO A 163 -12.06 3.21 -17.52
CA PRO A 163 -10.61 3.03 -17.63
C PRO A 163 -9.79 3.91 -16.70
N PHE A 164 -10.37 5.00 -16.18
CA PHE A 164 -9.67 6.00 -15.39
C PHE A 164 -10.31 6.14 -14.00
N ASP A 165 -9.49 6.23 -12.96
CA ASP A 165 -10.00 6.51 -11.61
C ASP A 165 -10.36 8.00 -11.41
N ARG A 166 -9.71 8.88 -12.19
CA ARG A 166 -9.90 10.33 -12.20
C ARG A 166 -9.68 11.00 -10.84
N ASN A 167 -8.90 10.37 -9.97
CA ASN A 167 -8.67 10.89 -8.62
C ASN A 167 -7.81 12.16 -8.63
N ASN A 168 -6.95 12.33 -9.64
CA ASN A 168 -6.11 13.51 -9.78
C ASN A 168 -6.86 14.66 -10.47
N ASN A 169 -7.71 15.38 -9.73
CA ASN A 169 -8.51 16.51 -10.25
C ASN A 169 -9.37 16.18 -11.49
N GLY A 170 -9.85 14.95 -11.63
CA GLY A 170 -10.67 14.54 -12.76
C GLY A 170 -9.88 14.14 -14.02
N ILE A 171 -8.55 14.27 -14.01
CA ILE A 171 -7.68 14.01 -15.17
C ILE A 171 -7.70 12.51 -15.51
N PRO A 172 -7.92 12.12 -16.78
CA PRO A 172 -7.73 10.74 -17.22
C PRO A 172 -6.23 10.47 -17.44
N GLU A 173 -5.58 9.86 -16.46
CA GLU A 173 -4.13 9.59 -16.50
C GLU A 173 -3.85 8.33 -17.36
N PRO A 174 -2.96 8.38 -18.38
CA PRO A 174 -2.81 7.27 -19.34
C PRO A 174 -2.24 5.97 -18.75
N ASP A 175 -1.52 6.05 -17.63
CA ASP A 175 -0.99 4.88 -16.93
C ASP A 175 -2.11 4.00 -16.34
N ASN A 176 -3.27 4.58 -16.02
CA ASN A 176 -4.46 3.85 -15.59
C ASN A 176 -4.89 2.79 -16.60
N LEU A 177 -4.69 3.01 -17.91
CA LEU A 177 -5.08 2.06 -18.95
C LEU A 177 -4.38 0.71 -18.76
N GLY A 178 -3.07 0.74 -18.52
CA GLY A 178 -2.30 -0.48 -18.27
C GLY A 178 -2.58 -1.10 -16.90
N GLN A 179 -2.72 -0.26 -15.87
CA GLN A 179 -3.05 -0.71 -14.51
C GLN A 179 -4.41 -1.41 -14.46
N ALA A 180 -5.42 -0.88 -15.14
CA ALA A 180 -6.76 -1.49 -15.24
C ALA A 180 -6.70 -2.86 -15.94
N LEU A 181 -5.98 -2.98 -17.07
CA LEU A 181 -5.80 -4.27 -17.75
C LEU A 181 -5.07 -5.28 -16.87
N TYR A 182 -4.00 -4.86 -16.18
CA TYR A 182 -3.30 -5.71 -15.22
C TYR A 182 -4.25 -6.20 -14.12
N LEU A 183 -5.00 -5.31 -13.48
CA LEU A 183 -5.95 -5.69 -12.42
C LEU A 183 -6.99 -6.69 -12.93
N ILE A 184 -7.58 -6.46 -14.12
CA ILE A 184 -8.52 -7.39 -14.74
C ILE A 184 -7.88 -8.76 -14.95
N SER A 185 -6.63 -8.82 -15.43
CA SER A 185 -5.91 -10.07 -15.72
C SER A 185 -5.77 -11.01 -14.52
N LEU A 186 -5.94 -10.50 -13.30
CA LEU A 186 -5.87 -11.30 -12.08
C LEU A 186 -7.15 -12.12 -11.81
N PHE A 187 -8.28 -11.76 -12.43
CA PHE A 187 -9.59 -12.36 -12.15
C PHE A 187 -10.40 -12.72 -13.40
N ALA A 188 -10.07 -12.13 -14.55
CA ALA A 188 -10.80 -12.31 -15.80
C ALA A 188 -9.86 -12.25 -17.01
N ASP A 189 -10.38 -12.62 -18.17
CA ASP A 189 -9.69 -12.54 -19.45
C ASP A 189 -10.08 -11.28 -20.25
N ALA A 190 -9.68 -11.24 -21.52
CA ALA A 190 -9.97 -10.15 -22.45
C ALA A 190 -11.47 -9.89 -22.71
N SER A 191 -12.37 -10.79 -22.29
CA SER A 191 -13.82 -10.62 -22.45
C SER A 191 -14.45 -9.64 -21.45
N HIS A 192 -13.71 -9.25 -20.40
CA HIS A 192 -14.21 -8.29 -19.42
C HIS A 192 -14.59 -6.95 -20.10
N PRO A 193 -15.80 -6.38 -19.87
CA PRO A 193 -16.29 -5.22 -20.62
C PRO A 193 -15.40 -3.98 -20.57
N LEU A 194 -14.64 -3.81 -19.48
CA LEU A 194 -13.69 -2.69 -19.35
C LEU A 194 -12.52 -2.79 -20.34
N VAL A 195 -12.11 -3.99 -20.76
CA VAL A 195 -10.99 -4.17 -21.71
C VAL A 195 -11.29 -3.44 -23.02
N ALA A 196 -12.50 -3.61 -23.57
CA ALA A 196 -12.90 -2.92 -24.80
C ALA A 196 -12.89 -1.39 -24.64
N LYS A 197 -13.29 -0.87 -23.47
CA LYS A 197 -13.27 0.57 -23.18
C LYS A 197 -11.86 1.11 -23.04
N VAL A 198 -10.95 0.36 -22.40
CA VAL A 198 -9.53 0.70 -22.32
C VAL A 198 -8.95 0.81 -23.73
N LEU A 199 -9.14 -0.21 -24.56
CA LEU A 199 -8.63 -0.22 -25.94
C LEU A 199 -9.20 0.92 -26.79
N ALA A 200 -10.46 1.30 -26.56
CA ALA A 200 -11.08 2.43 -27.23
C ALA A 200 -10.53 3.80 -26.78
N ALA A 201 -10.00 3.92 -25.56
CA ALA A 201 -9.42 5.15 -25.02
C ALA A 201 -7.94 5.36 -25.43
N VAL A 202 -7.21 4.28 -25.71
CA VAL A 202 -5.79 4.33 -26.10
C VAL A 202 -5.47 5.34 -27.23
N PRO A 203 -6.25 5.43 -28.33
CA PRO A 203 -5.98 6.36 -29.42
C PRO A 203 -5.92 7.83 -29.02
N GLU A 204 -6.61 8.25 -27.95
CA GLU A 204 -6.61 9.64 -27.47
C GLU A 204 -5.22 10.08 -26.98
N PHE A 205 -4.48 9.13 -26.40
CA PHE A 205 -3.15 9.35 -25.83
C PHE A 205 -2.03 8.92 -26.77
N GLN A 206 -2.36 8.30 -27.90
CA GLN A 206 -1.35 7.75 -28.80
C GLN A 206 -0.51 8.87 -29.46
N ARG A 207 0.81 8.70 -29.44
CA ARG A 207 1.80 9.54 -30.12
C ARG A 207 2.75 8.61 -30.90
N GLY A 208 2.45 8.40 -32.17
CA GLY A 208 3.17 7.41 -32.97
C GLY A 208 2.94 5.99 -32.45
N ARG A 209 4.00 5.33 -31.96
CA ARG A 209 3.94 3.96 -31.40
C ARG A 209 3.99 3.91 -29.87
N HIS A 210 3.75 5.00 -29.16
CA HIS A 210 3.66 5.02 -27.69
C HIS A 210 2.43 5.82 -27.25
N ILE A 211 2.14 5.83 -25.95
CA ILE A 211 1.13 6.72 -25.36
C ILE A 211 1.79 7.82 -24.53
N CYS A 212 1.20 9.01 -24.55
CA CYS A 212 1.65 10.16 -23.77
C CYS A 212 0.45 11.01 -23.33
N GLY A 213 0.46 11.43 -22.08
CA GLY A 213 -0.47 12.37 -21.47
C GLY A 213 0.00 12.73 -20.06
N LEU A 214 -0.85 13.38 -19.27
CA LEU A 214 -0.48 13.77 -17.91
C LEU A 214 -0.68 12.62 -16.92
N THR A 215 0.35 12.32 -16.13
CA THR A 215 0.30 11.55 -14.89
C THR A 215 0.97 12.43 -13.82
N ASP A 216 0.32 12.66 -12.68
CA ASP A 216 0.80 13.59 -11.65
C ASP A 216 1.18 14.98 -12.20
N PHE A 217 0.37 15.48 -13.13
CA PHE A 217 0.53 16.78 -13.81
C PHE A 217 1.75 16.94 -14.71
N ALA A 218 2.46 15.85 -15.04
CA ALA A 218 3.56 15.88 -16.00
C ALA A 218 3.44 14.74 -17.04
N GLU A 219 4.13 14.89 -18.17
CA GLU A 219 4.17 13.85 -19.20
C GLU A 219 5.16 12.74 -18.82
N HIS A 220 4.69 11.49 -18.87
CA HIS A 220 5.48 10.30 -18.52
C HIS A 220 5.34 9.18 -19.57
N PRO A 221 5.76 9.43 -20.83
CA PRO A 221 5.48 8.53 -21.95
C PRO A 221 6.14 7.15 -21.83
N VAL A 222 7.29 7.05 -21.14
CA VAL A 222 7.97 5.76 -20.91
C VAL A 222 7.20 4.95 -19.88
N TYR A 223 6.88 5.57 -18.74
CA TYR A 223 6.14 4.92 -17.65
C TYR A 223 4.74 4.47 -18.10
N GLN A 224 3.99 5.37 -18.75
CA GLN A 224 2.63 5.09 -19.24
C GLN A 224 2.64 3.95 -20.27
N THR A 225 3.60 3.97 -21.20
CA THR A 225 3.72 2.92 -22.22
C THR A 225 4.14 1.59 -21.61
N LYS A 226 5.02 1.57 -20.60
CA LYS A 226 5.37 0.33 -19.86
C LYS A 226 4.14 -0.30 -19.20
N TRP A 227 3.32 0.48 -18.50
CA TRP A 227 2.08 0.00 -17.93
C TRP A 227 1.13 -0.57 -18.99
N LEU A 228 0.91 0.16 -20.08
CA LEU A 228 0.01 -0.31 -21.15
C LEU A 228 0.48 -1.65 -21.73
N LYS A 229 1.77 -1.75 -22.09
CA LYS A 229 2.36 -2.99 -22.62
C LYS A 229 2.23 -4.15 -21.65
N TYR A 230 2.51 -3.89 -20.37
CA TYR A 230 2.38 -4.90 -19.32
C TYR A 230 0.94 -5.40 -19.19
N GLY A 231 -0.04 -4.49 -19.15
CA GLY A 231 -1.46 -4.84 -19.08
C GLY A 231 -1.95 -5.61 -20.31
N LEU A 232 -1.55 -5.21 -21.52
CA LEU A 232 -1.87 -5.91 -22.77
C LEU A 232 -1.30 -7.33 -22.75
N GLN A 233 -0.03 -7.49 -22.39
CA GLN A 233 0.65 -8.77 -22.32
C GLN A 233 -0.03 -9.72 -21.31
N ARG A 234 -0.46 -9.21 -20.17
CA ARG A 234 -1.12 -10.02 -19.13
C ARG A 234 -2.49 -10.57 -19.54
N LEU A 235 -3.11 -9.98 -20.56
CA LEU A 235 -4.39 -10.42 -21.14
C LEU A 235 -4.24 -11.06 -22.52
N ASP A 236 -3.01 -11.38 -22.94
CA ASP A 236 -2.70 -11.92 -24.27
C ASP A 236 -3.25 -11.06 -25.43
N LEU A 237 -3.28 -9.73 -25.23
CA LEU A 237 -3.75 -8.76 -26.22
C LEU A 237 -2.61 -8.33 -27.16
N PRO A 238 -2.91 -7.95 -28.42
CA PRO A 238 -1.90 -7.42 -29.34
C PRO A 238 -1.21 -6.17 -28.79
N ASP A 239 0.12 -6.16 -28.88
CA ASP A 239 0.96 -5.05 -28.44
C ASP A 239 1.72 -4.42 -29.62
N PRO A 240 1.16 -3.38 -30.27
CA PRO A 240 1.82 -2.64 -31.33
C PRO A 240 2.77 -1.54 -30.81
N PHE A 241 2.92 -1.39 -29.50
CA PHE A 241 3.59 -0.22 -28.89
C PHE A 241 5.09 -0.44 -28.71
N VAL A 242 5.83 0.66 -28.77
CA VAL A 242 7.28 0.74 -28.54
C VAL A 242 7.53 1.76 -27.45
N ILE A 243 8.26 1.36 -26.41
CA ILE A 243 8.65 2.26 -25.33
C ILE A 243 9.61 3.30 -25.92
N PRO A 244 9.32 4.61 -25.81
CA PRO A 244 10.15 5.63 -26.42
C PRO A 244 11.48 5.77 -25.67
N GLU A 245 12.57 6.04 -26.40
CA GLU A 245 13.89 6.30 -25.83
C GLU A 245 14.03 7.79 -25.45
N VAL A 246 13.26 8.22 -24.44
CA VAL A 246 13.28 9.59 -23.93
C VAL A 246 13.45 9.61 -22.41
N PRO A 247 14.04 10.66 -21.82
CA PRO A 247 14.07 10.82 -20.37
C PRO A 247 12.66 10.88 -19.78
N ASP A 248 12.43 10.09 -18.74
CA ASP A 248 11.18 10.03 -17.98
C ASP A 248 11.51 9.64 -16.53
N SER A 249 11.28 10.54 -15.58
CA SER A 249 11.58 10.32 -14.17
C SER A 249 10.74 9.19 -13.56
N TYR A 250 9.58 8.86 -14.12
CA TYR A 250 8.74 7.76 -13.65
C TYR A 250 9.13 6.42 -14.25
N SER A 251 10.03 6.39 -15.25
CA SER A 251 10.50 5.12 -15.83
C SER A 251 11.09 4.18 -14.78
N ALA A 252 11.75 4.72 -13.75
CA ALA A 252 12.36 3.94 -12.66
C ALA A 252 11.33 3.47 -11.61
N LEU A 253 10.06 3.89 -11.71
CA LEU A 253 8.99 3.36 -10.86
C LEU A 253 8.44 2.01 -11.38
N PHE A 254 8.85 1.60 -12.58
CA PHE A 254 8.39 0.36 -13.22
C PHE A 254 9.54 -0.66 -13.23
N TRP A 255 9.76 -1.35 -12.10
CA TRP A 255 10.85 -2.31 -11.90
C TRP A 255 10.52 -3.74 -12.34
N MET A 256 9.24 -4.09 -12.44
CA MET A 256 8.75 -5.44 -12.71
C MET A 256 8.96 -5.93 -14.16
N ALA A 257 9.17 -5.03 -15.12
CA ALA A 257 9.53 -5.38 -16.50
C ALA A 257 10.18 -4.20 -17.24
N TYR A 258 10.72 -4.46 -18.44
CA TYR A 258 11.25 -3.44 -19.36
C TYR A 258 12.30 -2.49 -18.72
N ARG A 259 13.15 -3.03 -17.84
CA ARG A 259 14.21 -2.27 -17.15
C ARG A 259 15.30 -1.76 -18.11
N ASP A 260 15.49 -2.47 -19.21
CA ASP A 260 16.40 -2.13 -20.32
C ASP A 260 15.90 -0.94 -21.15
N ALA A 261 14.59 -0.75 -21.25
CA ALA A 261 13.98 0.41 -21.89
C ALA A 261 13.95 1.61 -20.92
N HIS A 262 15.13 2.18 -20.62
CA HIS A 262 15.29 3.30 -19.70
C HIS A 262 16.41 4.24 -20.14
N VAL A 263 16.11 5.54 -20.19
CA VAL A 263 17.10 6.60 -20.33
C VAL A 263 17.37 7.20 -18.96
N LEU A 264 18.65 7.25 -18.57
CA LEU A 264 19.07 7.71 -17.25
C LEU A 264 18.52 9.12 -16.95
N CYS A 265 17.88 9.26 -15.80
CA CYS A 265 17.33 10.51 -15.29
C CYS A 265 17.91 10.82 -13.90
N PRO A 266 17.87 12.09 -13.46
CA PRO A 266 18.16 12.43 -12.06
C PRO A 266 17.25 11.64 -11.11
N LYS A 267 17.83 11.16 -10.01
CA LYS A 267 17.08 10.48 -8.96
C LYS A 267 16.10 11.40 -8.25
N PHE A 268 15.09 10.82 -7.59
CA PHE A 268 14.16 11.61 -6.79
C PHE A 268 14.89 12.35 -5.66
N SER A 269 14.52 13.62 -5.43
CA SER A 269 15.19 14.42 -4.41
C SER A 269 14.88 13.90 -3.01
N PRO A 270 15.75 14.16 -2.01
CA PRO A 270 15.47 13.80 -0.61
C PRO A 270 14.15 14.37 -0.09
N GLU A 271 13.73 15.55 -0.54
CA GLU A 271 12.46 16.16 -0.18
C GLU A 271 11.26 15.40 -0.76
N MET A 272 11.38 14.93 -2.01
CA MET A 272 10.37 14.05 -2.61
C MET A 272 10.33 12.71 -1.89
N ALA A 273 11.48 12.10 -1.60
CA ALA A 273 11.56 10.84 -0.86
C ALA A 273 10.98 10.94 0.56
N ALA A 274 11.04 12.11 1.21
CA ALA A 274 10.43 12.30 2.51
C ALA A 274 8.89 12.39 2.45
N ARG A 275 8.34 12.94 1.37
CA ARG A 275 6.89 13.13 1.18
C ARG A 275 6.21 11.93 0.52
N TYR A 276 6.85 11.37 -0.49
CA TYR A 276 6.37 10.29 -1.36
C TYR A 276 7.41 9.17 -1.37
N PRO A 277 7.68 8.54 -0.21
CA PRO A 277 8.76 7.57 -0.06
C PRO A 277 8.63 6.35 -0.98
N TYR A 278 7.42 5.99 -1.41
CA TYR A 278 7.20 4.96 -2.43
C TYR A 278 7.97 5.21 -3.73
N LEU A 279 8.18 6.47 -4.12
CA LEU A 279 8.98 6.82 -5.31
C LEU A 279 10.44 6.40 -5.15
N ALA A 280 11.04 6.69 -3.99
CA ALA A 280 12.43 6.34 -3.70
C ALA A 280 12.61 4.83 -3.52
N TRP A 281 11.62 4.13 -2.96
CA TRP A 281 11.66 2.66 -2.85
C TRP A 281 11.54 1.99 -4.20
N ALA A 282 10.61 2.41 -5.06
CA ALA A 282 10.48 1.89 -6.42
C ALA A 282 11.76 2.16 -7.24
N GLU A 283 12.33 3.36 -7.12
CA GLU A 283 13.60 3.71 -7.74
C GLU A 283 14.76 2.82 -7.25
N ALA A 284 14.88 2.59 -5.94
CA ALA A 284 15.88 1.68 -5.38
C ALA A 284 15.69 0.24 -5.87
N HIS A 285 14.44 -0.24 -5.97
CA HIS A 285 14.10 -1.54 -6.54
C HIS A 285 14.53 -1.64 -8.00
N PHE A 286 14.25 -0.61 -8.78
CA PHE A 286 14.61 -0.54 -10.20
C PHE A 286 16.11 -0.56 -10.44
N TYR A 287 16.91 0.13 -9.62
CA TYR A 287 18.37 0.15 -9.78
C TYR A 287 19.09 -0.99 -9.04
N GLY A 288 18.41 -1.67 -8.11
CA GLY A 288 19.05 -2.62 -7.21
C GLY A 288 19.93 -1.95 -6.15
N ASP A 289 19.64 -0.70 -5.82
CA ASP A 289 20.34 0.05 -4.77
C ASP A 289 20.01 -0.52 -3.38
N GLU A 290 20.66 0.00 -2.33
CA GLU A 290 20.27 -0.25 -0.94
C GLU A 290 18.95 0.44 -0.57
N PRO A 291 18.23 -0.03 0.48
CA PRO A 291 17.02 0.62 0.97
C PRO A 291 17.24 2.13 1.17
N PRO A 292 16.33 2.99 0.69
CA PRO A 292 16.48 4.44 0.79
C PRO A 292 16.37 4.95 2.24
N MET A 293 15.88 4.11 3.15
CA MET A 293 15.76 4.39 4.58
C MET A 293 15.91 3.11 5.41
N HIS A 294 16.42 3.26 6.63
CA HIS A 294 16.52 2.14 7.57
C HIS A 294 15.17 1.82 8.21
N LEU A 295 14.77 0.55 8.13
CA LEU A 295 13.65 0.03 8.89
C LEU A 295 14.10 -0.18 10.33
N LYS A 296 13.36 0.40 11.27
CA LYS A 296 13.46 0.04 12.67
C LYS A 296 12.20 -0.76 12.96
N GLY A 297 12.29 -2.10 13.01
CA GLY A 297 11.12 -3.01 13.04
C GLY A 297 10.08 -2.82 14.15
N ASN A 298 10.28 -1.87 15.08
CA ASN A 298 9.30 -1.46 16.10
C ASN A 298 8.66 -0.09 15.85
N ASN A 299 9.02 0.60 14.76
CA ASN A 299 8.39 1.85 14.35
C ASN A 299 7.12 1.53 13.57
N TYR A 300 5.97 1.60 14.23
CA TYR A 300 4.66 1.50 13.57
C TYR A 300 3.98 2.87 13.51
N PRO A 301 3.30 3.20 12.40
CA PRO A 301 3.42 2.56 11.08
C PRO A 301 4.82 2.74 10.45
N LEU A 302 5.18 1.85 9.52
CA LEU A 302 6.40 1.89 8.69
C LEU A 302 6.20 2.73 7.43
N SER A 303 5.02 2.68 6.83
CA SER A 303 4.70 3.41 5.60
C SER A 303 3.90 4.70 5.89
N TRP A 304 4.03 5.65 4.97
CA TRP A 304 3.33 6.92 4.99
C TRP A 304 3.37 7.61 3.63
N GLU A 305 2.55 8.64 3.49
CA GLU A 305 2.60 9.70 2.49
C GLU A 305 2.40 11.05 3.20
N ALA A 306 3.03 12.13 2.71
CA ALA A 306 2.88 13.46 3.28
C ALA A 306 2.63 14.55 2.23
N GLN A 307 1.82 15.54 2.60
CA GLN A 307 1.51 16.73 1.80
C GLN A 307 0.93 16.46 0.40
N ALA A 308 0.28 15.31 0.20
CA ALA A 308 -0.47 15.00 -1.00
C ALA A 308 -1.62 16.00 -1.20
N SER A 309 -1.85 16.35 -2.46
CA SER A 309 -2.83 17.37 -2.85
C SER A 309 -4.28 16.86 -2.74
N GLN A 310 -4.49 15.56 -2.97
CA GLN A 310 -5.82 14.94 -3.01
C GLN A 310 -6.24 14.27 -1.67
N ALA A 311 -5.36 14.26 -0.67
CA ALA A 311 -5.64 13.67 0.64
C ALA A 311 -6.47 14.59 1.54
N ASP A 312 -7.57 14.06 2.08
CA ASP A 312 -8.40 14.71 3.11
C ASP A 312 -7.83 14.41 4.51
N TYR A 313 -6.80 15.16 4.90
CA TYR A 313 -6.06 14.92 6.16
C TYR A 313 -6.91 15.02 7.43
N GLU A 314 -8.11 15.61 7.38
CA GLU A 314 -9.03 15.63 8.52
C GLU A 314 -9.40 14.21 8.99
N GLY A 315 -9.40 13.23 8.10
CA GLY A 315 -9.63 11.83 8.47
C GLY A 315 -8.61 11.28 9.48
N MET A 316 -7.39 11.83 9.52
CA MET A 316 -6.36 11.40 10.46
C MET A 316 -6.58 11.91 11.89
N ARG A 317 -7.51 12.84 12.11
CA ARG A 317 -7.78 13.44 13.43
C ARG A 317 -8.12 12.41 14.49
N THR A 318 -8.69 11.26 14.10
CA THR A 318 -8.96 10.15 15.02
C THR A 318 -7.70 9.55 15.65
N LEU A 319 -6.53 9.75 15.06
CA LEU A 319 -5.24 9.29 15.56
C LEU A 319 -4.47 10.39 16.31
N GLY A 320 -4.80 11.66 16.08
CA GLY A 320 -4.19 12.81 16.73
C GLY A 320 -4.09 14.03 15.81
N ASP A 321 -4.12 15.22 16.40
CA ASP A 321 -4.05 16.51 15.67
C ASP A 321 -2.71 16.71 14.96
N GLU A 322 -1.64 16.05 15.43
CA GLU A 322 -0.31 16.10 14.82
C GLU A 322 -0.29 15.50 13.41
N TRP A 323 -1.10 14.48 13.12
CA TRP A 323 -1.19 13.87 11.79
C TRP A 323 -1.83 14.81 10.78
N VAL A 324 -2.84 15.56 11.22
CA VAL A 324 -3.52 16.58 10.43
C VAL A 324 -2.59 17.77 10.19
N THR A 325 -1.98 18.29 11.27
CA THR A 325 -1.11 19.47 11.24
C THR A 325 0.12 19.25 10.35
N ASN A 326 0.75 18.07 10.45
CA ASN A 326 1.91 17.73 9.63
C ASN A 326 1.53 17.22 8.24
N ARG A 327 0.23 17.01 7.96
CA ARG A 327 -0.30 16.46 6.71
C ARG A 327 0.36 15.12 6.37
N ILE A 328 0.34 14.18 7.30
CA ILE A 328 0.90 12.83 7.13
C ILE A 328 -0.24 11.82 7.19
N ALA A 329 -0.33 10.96 6.17
CA ALA A 329 -1.23 9.83 6.12
C ALA A 329 -0.41 8.56 6.33
N ALA A 330 -0.67 7.84 7.42
CA ALA A 330 0.02 6.60 7.76
C ALA A 330 -0.99 5.57 8.32
N PRO A 331 -0.95 4.30 7.87
CA PRO A 331 -0.07 3.75 6.84
C PRO A 331 -0.46 4.16 5.40
N HIS A 332 0.45 4.04 4.43
CA HIS A 332 0.16 4.29 3.01
C HIS A 332 0.42 3.03 2.16
N ALA A 333 -0.60 2.59 1.41
CA ALA A 333 -0.65 1.26 0.82
C ALA A 333 0.37 1.05 -0.31
N TRP A 334 0.56 2.01 -1.23
CA TRP A 334 1.61 1.88 -2.25
C TRP A 334 3.00 1.88 -1.61
N HIS A 335 3.24 2.70 -0.59
CA HIS A 335 4.54 2.70 0.09
C HIS A 335 4.79 1.38 0.81
N ALA A 336 3.81 0.86 1.55
CA ALA A 336 3.89 -0.46 2.15
C ALA A 336 4.15 -1.56 1.10
N ALA A 337 3.47 -1.48 -0.05
CA ALA A 337 3.62 -2.45 -1.13
C ALA A 337 5.00 -2.44 -1.77
N GLU A 338 5.57 -1.26 -2.10
CA GLU A 338 6.93 -1.16 -2.66
C GLU A 338 7.97 -1.72 -1.69
N MET A 339 7.90 -1.34 -0.43
CA MET A 339 8.80 -1.87 0.61
C MET A 339 8.67 -3.39 0.71
N PHE A 340 7.43 -3.90 0.74
CA PHE A 340 7.17 -5.33 0.86
C PHE A 340 7.77 -6.11 -0.32
N LEU A 341 7.48 -5.68 -1.55
CA LEU A 341 7.92 -6.37 -2.77
C LEU A 341 9.44 -6.34 -2.90
N TYR A 342 10.06 -5.21 -2.61
CA TYR A 342 11.51 -5.07 -2.60
C TYR A 342 12.19 -5.97 -1.55
N LEU A 343 11.72 -5.94 -0.31
CA LEU A 343 12.33 -6.72 0.77
C LEU A 343 12.14 -8.23 0.57
N LEU A 344 10.97 -8.64 0.07
CA LEU A 344 10.67 -10.05 -0.19
C LEU A 344 11.61 -10.66 -1.24
N GLU A 345 12.07 -9.86 -2.21
CA GLU A 345 13.02 -10.30 -3.24
C GLU A 345 14.47 -10.31 -2.74
N ARG A 346 14.80 -9.54 -1.69
CA ARG A 346 16.13 -9.52 -1.08
C ARG A 346 16.33 -10.71 -0.13
N ARG A 347 16.79 -11.83 -0.71
CA ARG A 347 17.38 -12.92 0.09
C ARG A 347 18.73 -12.49 0.67
N ASN A 348 19.06 -13.07 1.82
CA ASN A 348 20.32 -12.87 2.55
C ASN A 348 21.53 -12.91 1.59
N PRO A 349 22.37 -11.86 1.49
CA PRO A 349 23.59 -11.88 0.66
C PRO A 349 24.65 -12.91 1.11
N SER A 350 24.38 -13.72 2.12
CA SER A 350 25.37 -14.53 2.85
C SER A 350 25.41 -16.02 2.50
N VAL A 351 24.84 -16.47 1.37
CA VAL A 351 24.92 -17.89 0.96
C VAL A 351 25.55 -18.14 -0.43
N ASP A 352 25.66 -17.14 -1.31
CA ASP A 352 26.24 -17.36 -2.66
C ASP A 352 27.67 -16.81 -2.85
N GLY A 353 28.40 -16.62 -1.75
CA GLY A 353 29.81 -16.19 -1.74
C GLY A 353 30.85 -17.30 -1.57
N CYS A 354 30.51 -18.55 -1.88
CA CYS A 354 31.45 -19.67 -1.83
C CYS A 354 31.21 -20.64 -3.01
N ARG A 355 31.65 -20.23 -4.21
CA ARG A 355 32.04 -21.15 -5.28
C ARG A 355 33.26 -20.60 -6.00
#